data_AF-A0A0S2JBD2-F1
#
_entry.id   AF-A0A0S2JBD2-F1
#
_cell.length_a   1.000
_cell.length_b   1.000
_cell.length_c   1.000
_cell.angle_alpha   90.00
_cell.angle_beta   90.00
_cell.angle_gamma   90.00
#
_symmetry.space_group_name_H-M   'P 1'
#
loop_
_entity.id
_entity.type
_entity.pdbx_description
1 polymer ?
#
loop_
_entity_poly.entity_id
_entity_poly.type
_entity_poly.pdbx_seq_one_letter_code
_entity_poly.pdbx_strand_id
1 'polypeptide(L)'
;MNFFILLLTASLALTSFALSAKKPAAQDISHLISQQEFARYQNVADFIEQSPKVTITVTPSKADKDEYGQHVARSLTGSDCDRDGKMDNNATCNAVFYKLWLKYSR
;
A
#
# COMPACT_ATOMS: atom_id res chain seq x y z
N MET A 1 -5.09 -52.73 -27.47
CA MET A 1 -4.46 -51.94 -26.38
C MET A 1 -3.94 -50.59 -26.88
N ASN A 2 -3.16 -50.55 -27.96
CA ASN A 2 -2.58 -49.29 -28.49
C ASN A 2 -3.61 -48.25 -28.96
N PHE A 3 -4.77 -48.65 -29.48
CA PHE A 3 -5.79 -47.71 -29.98
C PHE A 3 -6.45 -46.90 -28.84
N PHE A 4 -6.71 -47.54 -27.70
CA PHE A 4 -7.26 -46.88 -26.52
C PHE A 4 -6.25 -45.91 -25.90
N ILE A 5 -4.96 -46.24 -25.92
CA ILE A 5 -3.89 -45.36 -25.42
C ILE A 5 -3.78 -44.11 -26.32
N LEU A 6 -3.87 -44.28 -27.64
CA LEU A 6 -3.84 -43.17 -28.60
C LEU A 6 -5.00 -42.18 -28.41
N LEU A 7 -6.21 -42.69 -28.17
CA LEU A 7 -7.39 -41.87 -27.86
C LEU A 7 -7.24 -41.12 -26.53
N LEU A 8 -6.65 -41.75 -25.51
CA LEU A 8 -6.42 -41.13 -24.21
C LEU A 8 -5.37 -40.00 -24.28
N THR A 9 -4.33 -40.16 -25.11
CA THR A 9 -3.30 -39.13 -25.29
C THR A 9 -3.80 -37.95 -26.12
N ALA A 10 -4.69 -38.19 -27.10
CA ALA A 10 -5.27 -37.15 -27.92
C ALA A 10 -6.26 -36.27 -27.12
N SER A 11 -7.04 -36.86 -26.22
CA SER A 11 -7.99 -36.12 -25.37
C SER A 11 -7.29 -35.24 -24.32
N LEU A 12 -6.15 -35.68 -23.78
CA LEU A 12 -5.35 -34.87 -22.84
C LEU A 12 -4.71 -33.64 -23.48
N ALA A 13 -4.36 -33.70 -24.77
CA ALA A 13 -3.77 -32.57 -25.50
C ALA A 13 -4.80 -31.46 -25.82
N LEU A 14 -6.09 -31.79 -25.83
CA LEU A 14 -7.18 -30.86 -26.14
C LEU A 14 -7.62 -30.02 -24.92
N THR A 15 -7.26 -30.42 -23.70
CA THR A 15 -7.54 -29.64 -22.49
C THR A 15 -6.41 -28.68 -22.18
N SER A 16 -6.12 -27.75 -23.10
CA SER A 16 -5.34 -26.56 -22.76
C SER A 16 -6.25 -25.66 -21.93
N PHE A 17 -6.16 -25.77 -20.61
CA PHE A 17 -6.88 -24.89 -19.69
C PHE A 17 -6.39 -23.45 -19.93
N ALA A 18 -7.23 -22.63 -20.56
CA ALA A 18 -7.05 -21.18 -20.57
C ALA A 18 -7.26 -20.68 -19.14
N LEU A 19 -6.20 -20.72 -18.34
CA LEU A 19 -6.17 -20.12 -17.00
C LEU A 19 -6.25 -18.60 -17.15
N SER A 20 -7.46 -18.07 -17.14
CA SER A 20 -7.68 -16.64 -17.06
C SER A 20 -7.57 -16.21 -15.61
N ALA A 21 -6.38 -15.75 -15.21
CA ALA A 21 -6.17 -15.17 -13.89
C ALA A 21 -6.98 -13.87 -13.77
N LYS A 22 -8.09 -13.92 -13.01
CA LYS A 22 -8.87 -12.73 -12.71
C LYS A 22 -7.97 -11.77 -11.91
N LYS A 23 -7.61 -10.62 -12.50
CA LYS A 23 -6.82 -9.61 -11.79
C LYS A 23 -7.53 -9.31 -10.47
N PRO A 24 -6.82 -9.28 -9.32
CA PRO A 24 -7.39 -8.80 -8.08
C PRO A 24 -8.03 -7.44 -8.35
N ALA A 25 -9.31 -7.30 -7.99
CA ALA A 25 -9.93 -6.00 -7.96
C ALA A 25 -9.15 -5.18 -6.93
N ALA A 26 -8.40 -4.18 -7.40
CA ALA A 26 -7.74 -3.26 -6.49
C ALA A 26 -8.84 -2.63 -5.63
N GLN A 27 -8.68 -2.69 -4.31
CA GLN A 27 -9.60 -2.05 -3.38
C GLN A 27 -9.72 -0.58 -3.78
N ASP A 28 -10.96 -0.09 -3.95
CA ASP A 28 -11.16 1.27 -4.43
C ASP A 28 -10.88 2.28 -3.32
N ILE A 29 -9.72 2.93 -3.42
CA ILE A 29 -9.27 3.99 -2.51
C ILE A 29 -9.27 5.37 -3.19
N SER A 30 -10.01 5.53 -4.29
CA SER A 30 -10.11 6.82 -5.01
C SER A 30 -10.79 7.93 -4.19
N HIS A 31 -11.44 7.58 -3.09
CA HIS A 31 -11.96 8.55 -2.11
C HIS A 31 -10.83 9.25 -1.34
N LEU A 32 -9.62 8.68 -1.30
CA LEU A 32 -8.49 9.30 -0.65
C LEU A 32 -8.02 10.50 -1.47
N ILE A 33 -7.62 10.29 -2.72
CA ILE A 33 -6.96 11.28 -3.56
C ILE A 33 -7.44 11.12 -5.00
N SER A 34 -7.50 12.20 -5.79
CA SER A 34 -7.89 12.10 -7.22
C SER A 34 -6.75 11.60 -8.12
N GLN A 35 -7.05 11.08 -9.32
CA GLN A 35 -6.01 10.68 -10.28
C GLN A 35 -5.09 11.86 -10.67
N GLN A 36 -5.67 13.05 -10.86
CA GLN A 36 -4.92 14.26 -11.23
C GLN A 36 -3.98 14.70 -10.10
N GLU A 37 -4.40 14.52 -8.85
CA GLU A 37 -3.57 14.78 -7.68
C GLU A 37 -2.45 13.75 -7.55
N PHE A 38 -2.76 12.45 -7.72
CA PHE A 38 -1.77 11.38 -7.69
C PHE A 38 -0.66 11.56 -8.72
N ALA A 39 -1.03 11.97 -9.94
CA ALA A 39 -0.10 12.17 -11.04
C ALA A 39 0.95 13.28 -10.78
N ARG A 40 0.76 14.11 -9.75
CA ARG A 40 1.75 15.11 -9.34
C ARG A 40 2.91 14.50 -8.56
N TYR A 41 2.73 13.33 -7.95
CA TYR A 41 3.79 12.67 -7.20
C TYR A 41 4.71 11.89 -8.14
N GLN A 42 6.01 12.12 -8.00
CA GLN A 42 7.00 11.48 -8.87
C GLN A 42 7.31 10.04 -8.44
N ASN A 43 7.29 9.80 -7.13
CA ASN A 43 7.62 8.52 -6.52
C ASN A 43 7.04 8.44 -5.11
N VAL A 44 7.27 7.31 -4.43
CA VAL A 44 6.72 7.08 -3.09
C VAL A 44 7.31 8.01 -2.01
N ALA A 45 8.56 8.44 -2.15
CA ALA A 45 9.17 9.35 -1.19
C ALA A 45 8.51 10.73 -1.28
N ASP A 46 8.28 11.21 -2.51
CA ASP A 46 7.57 12.46 -2.79
C ASP A 46 6.11 12.43 -2.29
N PHE A 47 5.42 11.31 -2.51
CA PHE A 47 4.09 11.08 -1.94
C PHE A 47 4.09 11.16 -0.40
N ILE A 48 5.04 10.51 0.27
CA ILE A 48 5.17 10.54 1.74
C ILE A 48 5.46 11.95 2.23
N GLU A 49 6.36 12.66 1.55
CA GLU A 49 6.77 14.02 1.91
C GLU A 49 5.60 15.00 1.83
N GLN A 50 4.83 14.94 0.75
CA GLN A 50 3.70 15.84 0.50
C GLN A 50 2.37 15.38 1.13
N SER A 51 2.31 14.17 1.72
CA SER A 51 1.11 13.70 2.42
C SER A 51 0.79 14.59 3.63
N PRO A 52 -0.51 14.70 4.00
CA PRO A 52 -0.93 15.40 5.21
C PRO A 52 -0.09 15.00 6.42
N LYS A 53 0.23 15.97 7.27
CA LYS A 53 1.00 15.74 8.50
C LYS A 53 0.09 15.73 9.70
N VAL A 54 0.32 14.76 10.56
CA VAL A 54 -0.36 14.63 11.85
C VAL A 54 0.66 14.66 12.96
N THR A 55 0.27 15.25 14.08
CA THR A 55 1.11 15.37 15.27
C THR A 55 0.47 14.58 16.40
N ILE A 56 1.23 13.68 17.00
CA ILE A 56 0.82 12.89 18.16
C ILE A 56 1.67 13.25 19.36
N THR A 57 1.06 13.21 20.55
CA THR A 57 1.81 13.27 21.81
C THR A 57 2.32 11.88 22.14
N VAL A 58 3.61 11.77 22.45
CA VAL A 58 4.24 10.51 22.87
C VAL A 58 4.80 10.65 24.28
N THR A 59 4.92 9.52 24.96
CA THR A 59 5.57 9.49 26.27
C THR A 59 7.04 9.88 26.11
N PRO A 60 7.51 10.91 26.84
CA PRO A 60 8.93 11.27 26.84
C PRO A 60 9.78 10.13 27.37
N SER A 61 10.95 9.95 26.75
CA SER A 61 11.94 8.97 27.18
C SER A 61 12.59 9.38 28.51
N LYS A 62 13.37 8.46 29.11
CA LYS A 62 14.14 8.79 30.31
C LYS A 62 15.15 9.91 30.03
N ALA A 63 15.85 9.86 28.89
CA ALA A 63 16.79 10.90 28.50
C ALA A 63 16.10 12.27 28.39
N ASP A 64 14.91 12.32 27.77
CA ASP A 64 14.12 13.56 27.66
C ASP A 64 13.78 14.13 29.05
N LYS A 65 13.43 13.28 30.02
CA LYS A 65 13.10 13.70 31.39
C LYS A 65 14.32 14.12 32.19
N ASP A 66 15.45 13.46 31.99
CA ASP A 66 16.71 13.77 32.68
C ASP A 66 17.28 15.11 32.19
N GLU A 67 17.07 15.46 30.92
CA GLU A 67 17.52 16.73 30.32
C GLU A 67 16.54 17.90 30.56
N TYR A 68 15.24 17.67 30.36
CA TYR A 68 14.22 18.74 30.34
C TYR A 68 13.27 18.74 31.54
N GLY A 69 13.41 17.77 32.46
CA GLY A 69 12.60 17.64 33.68
C GLY A 69 11.35 16.76 33.52
N GLN A 70 10.71 16.44 34.66
CA GLN A 70 9.58 15.48 34.72
C GLN A 70 8.31 15.95 33.99
N HIS A 71 8.18 17.25 33.73
CA HIS A 71 7.03 17.85 33.06
C HIS A 71 7.24 18.08 31.56
N VAL A 72 8.32 17.53 30.99
CA VAL A 72 8.54 17.59 29.55
C VAL A 72 7.41 16.89 28.80
N ALA A 73 6.94 17.53 27.72
CA ALA A 73 6.02 16.91 26.76
C ALA A 73 6.78 16.65 25.46
N ARG A 74 6.52 15.51 24.84
CA ARG A 74 7.14 15.15 23.55
C ARG A 74 6.04 14.91 22.53
N SER A 75 6.22 15.49 21.35
CA SER A 75 5.38 15.24 20.19
C SER A 75 6.19 14.64 19.05
N LEU A 76 5.54 13.85 18.21
CA LEU A 76 6.06 13.42 16.93
C LEU A 76 5.14 13.96 15.84
N THR A 77 5.73 14.38 14.72
CA THR A 77 4.99 14.72 13.51
C THR A 77 5.39 13.76 12.41
N GLY A 78 4.41 13.25 11.68
CA GLY A 78 4.58 12.22 10.66
C GLY A 78 3.48 12.28 9.62
N SER A 79 3.62 11.47 8.57
CA SER A 79 2.67 11.46 7.46
C SER A 79 1.43 10.65 7.81
N ASP A 80 0.28 11.11 7.31
CA ASP A 80 -1.01 10.41 7.28
C ASP A 80 -1.31 10.13 5.81
N CYS A 81 -0.82 8.98 5.34
CA CYS A 81 -0.82 8.61 3.93
C CYS A 81 -2.17 8.06 3.50
N ASP A 82 -2.92 7.42 4.40
CA ASP A 82 -4.27 6.93 4.15
C ASP A 82 -5.40 7.90 4.56
N ARG A 83 -5.04 9.11 5.03
CA ARG A 83 -5.95 10.21 5.36
C ARG A 83 -6.95 9.84 6.46
N ASP A 84 -6.57 8.97 7.39
CA ASP A 84 -7.40 8.52 8.50
C ASP A 84 -7.20 9.34 9.79
N GLY A 85 -6.30 10.32 9.76
CA GLY A 85 -5.93 11.19 10.88
C GLY A 85 -4.90 10.58 11.82
N LYS A 86 -4.31 9.43 11.50
CA LYS A 86 -3.28 8.77 12.30
C LYS A 86 -1.92 8.82 11.62
N MET A 87 -0.89 8.72 12.46
CA MET A 87 0.48 8.71 11.97
C MET A 87 0.81 7.35 11.38
N ASP A 88 1.11 7.34 10.09
CA ASP A 88 1.50 6.15 9.37
C ASP A 88 2.98 5.84 9.48
N ASN A 89 3.28 4.55 9.46
CA ASN A 89 4.64 4.08 9.25
C ASN A 89 4.96 3.98 7.74
N ASN A 90 6.23 3.80 7.44
CA ASN A 90 6.72 3.71 6.06
C ASN A 90 6.04 2.58 5.25
N ALA A 91 5.76 1.44 5.89
CA ALA A 91 5.11 0.30 5.23
C ALA A 91 3.67 0.63 4.83
N THR A 92 2.89 1.30 5.70
CA THR A 92 1.53 1.74 5.38
C THR A 92 1.55 2.71 4.20
N CYS A 93 2.40 3.73 4.23
CA CYS A 93 2.51 4.70 3.14
C CYS A 93 2.88 4.05 1.80
N ASN A 94 3.85 3.13 1.78
CA ASN A 94 4.21 2.39 0.57
C ASN A 94 3.03 1.59 0.02
N ALA A 95 2.25 0.95 0.90
CA ALA A 95 1.09 0.17 0.50
C ALA A 95 0.01 1.06 -0.11
N VAL A 96 -0.26 2.24 0.46
CA VAL A 96 -1.22 3.20 -0.10
C VAL A 96 -0.77 3.68 -1.47
N PHE A 97 0.49 4.11 -1.60
CA PHE A 97 1.04 4.57 -2.88
C PHE A 97 0.89 3.50 -3.96
N TYR A 98 1.25 2.25 -3.66
CA TYR A 98 1.15 1.15 -4.61
C TYR A 98 -0.30 0.82 -4.99
N LYS A 99 -1.24 0.89 -4.03
CA LYS A 99 -2.68 0.71 -4.32
C LYS A 99 -3.21 1.81 -5.26
N LEU A 100 -2.83 3.07 -5.04
CA LEU A 100 -3.18 4.20 -5.91
C LEU A 100 -2.57 4.03 -7.30
N TRP A 101 -1.29 3.62 -7.36
CA TRP A 101 -0.61 3.34 -8.62
C TRP A 101 -1.34 2.25 -9.42
N LEU A 102 -1.73 1.14 -8.79
CA LEU A 102 -2.50 0.07 -9.44
C LEU A 102 -3.90 0.51 -9.90
N LYS A 103 -4.52 1.47 -9.21
CA LYS A 103 -5.83 2.02 -9.55
C LYS A 103 -5.76 2.97 -10.75
N TYR A 104 -4.75 3.83 -10.82
CA TYR A 104 -4.65 4.90 -11.82
C TYR A 104 -3.75 4.61 -13.02
N SER A 105 -2.89 3.60 -12.93
CA SER A 105 -1.98 3.20 -14.03
C SER A 105 -2.56 2.09 -14.91
N ARG A 106 -3.88 1.87 -14.85
CA ARG A 106 -4.60 0.88 -15.65
C ARG A 106 -5.48 1.53 -16.69
#